data_AF-A0A536BG24-F1
#
_entry.id   AF-A0A536BG24-F1
#
_cell.length_a   1.000
_cell.length_b   1.000
_cell.length_c   1.000
_cell.angle_alpha   90.00
_cell.angle_beta   90.00
_cell.angle_gamma   90.00
#
_symmetry.space_group_name_H-M   'P 1'
#
loop_
_entity.id
_entity.type
_entity.pdbx_description
1 polymer ?
#
loop_
_entity_poly.entity_id
_entity_poly.type
_entity_poly.pdbx_seq_one_letter_code
_entity_poly.pdbx_strand_id
1 'polypeptide(L)'
;MAVSARDKKALLTLLEQAQLVYLLTRLPKKQVLDDPNDVTRLEAGLAAMRAAARDLSAALREKYTAVQWDELAAKPDSPDLLWRRAKRVGPQVLRELRPLLAGEPEAAFMLDPNAETVKKTKEAPRRARPSPASRRRSARR
;
A
#
# COMPACT_ATOMS: atom_id res chain seq x y z
N MET A 1 22.32 3.55 -10.20
CA MET A 1 23.12 2.36 -9.84
C MET A 1 22.38 1.15 -10.35
N ALA A 2 23.05 0.23 -11.03
CA ALA A 2 22.42 -1.03 -11.40
C ALA A 2 22.24 -1.89 -10.15
N VAL A 3 21.00 -2.29 -9.86
CA VAL A 3 20.70 -3.27 -8.82
C VAL A 3 21.16 -4.64 -9.34
N SER A 4 21.91 -5.40 -8.54
CA SER A 4 22.35 -6.74 -8.96
C SER A 4 21.14 -7.65 -9.21
N ALA A 5 21.27 -8.69 -10.05
CA ALA A 5 20.14 -9.61 -10.31
C ALA A 5 19.63 -10.28 -9.02
N ARG A 6 20.54 -10.59 -8.09
CA ARG A 6 20.21 -11.11 -6.76
C ARG A 6 19.42 -10.09 -5.95
N ASP A 7 19.93 -8.86 -5.85
CA ASP A 7 19.26 -7.80 -5.10
C ASP A 7 17.91 -7.46 -5.73
N LYS A 8 17.78 -7.50 -7.05
CA LYS A 8 16.53 -7.25 -7.77
C LYS A 8 15.48 -8.29 -7.41
N LYS A 9 15.85 -9.57 -7.38
CA LYS A 9 14.94 -10.65 -6.95
C LYS A 9 14.49 -10.45 -5.50
N ALA A 10 15.42 -10.20 -4.58
CA ALA A 10 15.11 -9.96 -3.18
C ALA A 10 14.24 -8.70 -2.99
N LEU A 11 14.54 -7.63 -3.72
CA LEU A 11 13.79 -6.38 -3.74
C LEU A 11 12.35 -6.58 -4.22
N LEU A 12 12.15 -7.34 -5.31
CA LEU A 12 10.81 -7.65 -5.81
C LEU A 12 9.98 -8.41 -4.78
N THR A 13 10.54 -9.48 -4.20
CA THR A 13 9.87 -10.23 -3.13
C THR A 13 9.54 -9.33 -1.94
N LEU A 14 10.48 -8.49 -1.52
CA LEU A 14 10.29 -7.58 -0.40
C LEU A 14 9.14 -6.59 -0.67
N LEU A 15 9.10 -6.00 -1.87
CA LEU A 15 8.08 -5.03 -2.26
C LEU A 15 6.70 -5.69 -2.41
N GLU A 16 6.61 -6.87 -3.02
CA GLU A 16 5.35 -7.61 -3.15
C GLU A 16 4.73 -7.91 -1.78
N GLN A 17 5.55 -8.41 -0.84
CA GLN A 17 5.08 -8.69 0.52
C GLN A 17 4.73 -7.40 1.27
N ALA A 18 5.47 -6.31 1.05
CA ALA A 18 5.14 -5.01 1.61
C ALA A 18 3.80 -4.47 1.08
N GLN A 19 3.44 -4.72 -0.19
CA GLN A 19 2.12 -4.37 -0.74
C GLN A 19 1.01 -5.14 -0.03
N LEU A 20 1.16 -6.46 0.13
CA LEU A 20 0.16 -7.29 0.83
C LEU A 20 -0.06 -6.83 2.27
N VAL A 21 1.04 -6.66 3.01
CA VAL A 21 1.00 -6.14 4.40
C VAL A 21 0.36 -4.76 4.43
N TYR A 22 0.75 -3.85 3.54
CA TYR A 22 0.19 -2.51 3.47
C TYR A 22 -1.31 -2.53 3.19
N LEU A 23 -1.78 -3.35 2.24
CA LEU A 23 -3.21 -3.50 1.92
C LEU A 23 -4.02 -3.99 3.12
N LEU A 24 -3.54 -5.00 3.86
CA LEU A 24 -4.19 -5.46 5.09
C LEU A 24 -4.29 -4.32 6.11
N THR A 25 -3.25 -3.51 6.24
CA THR A 25 -3.26 -2.39 7.20
C THR A 25 -4.20 -1.23 6.84
N ARG A 26 -4.76 -1.23 5.62
CA ARG A 26 -5.80 -0.26 5.21
C ARG A 26 -7.18 -0.64 5.71
N LEU A 27 -7.39 -1.89 6.13
CA LEU A 27 -8.62 -2.35 6.76
C LEU A 27 -8.68 -1.89 8.23
N PRO A 28 -9.87 -1.87 8.85
CA PRO A 28 -9.98 -1.59 10.29
C PRO A 28 -9.17 -2.58 11.11
N LYS A 29 -8.37 -2.09 12.08
CA LYS A 29 -7.53 -2.92 12.96
C LYS A 29 -8.31 -4.10 13.57
N LYS A 30 -9.49 -3.82 14.12
CA LYS A 30 -10.33 -4.84 14.76
C LYS A 30 -10.73 -5.93 13.77
N GLN A 31 -11.08 -5.58 12.54
CA GLN A 31 -11.43 -6.55 11.50
C GLN A 31 -10.26 -7.50 11.21
N VAL A 32 -9.04 -6.99 11.11
CA VAL A 32 -7.85 -7.79 10.81
C VAL A 32 -7.42 -8.65 12.00
N LEU A 33 -7.46 -8.09 13.22
CA LEU A 33 -7.00 -8.81 14.41
C LEU A 33 -8.03 -9.80 14.97
N ASP A 34 -9.32 -9.63 14.66
CA ASP A 34 -10.37 -10.56 15.04
C ASP A 34 -10.48 -11.76 14.06
N ASP A 35 -9.88 -11.69 12.86
CA ASP A 35 -9.81 -12.80 11.89
C ASP A 35 -8.45 -13.52 11.97
N PRO A 36 -8.40 -14.79 12.46
CA PRO A 36 -7.16 -15.56 12.53
C PRO A 36 -6.45 -15.73 11.19
N ASN A 37 -7.17 -15.74 10.06
CA ASN A 37 -6.57 -15.86 8.74
C ASN A 37 -5.80 -14.60 8.38
N ASP A 38 -6.35 -13.43 8.69
CA ASP A 38 -5.72 -12.16 8.38
C ASP A 38 -4.54 -11.88 9.31
N VAL A 39 -4.61 -12.27 10.58
CA VAL A 39 -3.44 -12.29 11.49
C VAL A 39 -2.33 -13.17 10.91
N THR A 40 -2.67 -14.40 10.51
CA THR A 40 -1.72 -15.34 9.90
C THR A 40 -1.06 -14.77 8.64
N ARG A 41 -1.85 -14.14 7.77
CA ARG A 41 -1.35 -13.48 6.55
C ARG A 41 -0.41 -12.31 6.89
N LEU A 42 -0.73 -11.53 7.91
CA LEU A 42 0.08 -10.40 8.35
C LEU A 42 1.43 -10.86 8.93
N GLU A 43 1.41 -11.93 9.74
CA GLU A 43 2.62 -12.57 10.27
C GLU A 43 3.50 -13.15 9.16
N ALA A 44 2.90 -13.90 8.24
CA ALA A 44 3.59 -14.49 7.09
C ALA A 44 4.20 -13.41 6.20
N GLY A 45 3.45 -12.34 5.92
CA GLY A 45 3.92 -11.21 5.13
C GLY A 45 5.15 -10.53 5.76
N LEU A 46 5.10 -10.21 7.06
CA LEU A 46 6.27 -9.63 7.75
C LEU A 46 7.45 -10.60 7.84
N ALA A 47 7.19 -11.90 8.00
CA ALA A 47 8.25 -12.91 7.99
C ALA A 47 8.93 -13.02 6.63
N ALA A 48 8.15 -12.99 5.54
CA ALA A 48 8.66 -13.00 4.17
C ALA A 48 9.42 -11.71 3.84
N MET A 49 8.92 -10.54 4.26
CA MET A 49 9.66 -9.27 4.17
C MET A 49 11.00 -9.36 4.91
N ARG A 50 11.03 -9.92 6.12
CA ARG A 50 12.27 -10.11 6.88
C ARG A 50 13.26 -11.03 6.17
N ALA A 51 12.78 -12.13 5.58
CA ALA A 51 13.63 -13.04 4.82
C ALA A 51 14.21 -12.36 3.58
N ALA A 52 13.38 -11.69 2.78
CA ALA A 52 13.81 -10.97 1.60
C ALA A 52 14.80 -9.83 1.93
N ALA A 53 14.58 -9.12 3.05
CA ALA A 53 15.51 -8.11 3.51
C ALA A 53 16.89 -8.67 3.88
N ARG A 54 16.99 -9.91 4.39
CA ARG A 54 18.27 -10.57 4.67
C ARG A 54 19.03 -10.93 3.39
N ASP A 55 18.31 -11.19 2.30
CA ASP A 55 18.90 -11.51 1.00
C ASP A 55 19.42 -10.29 0.23
N LEU A 56 19.00 -9.08 0.63
CA LEU A 56 19.55 -7.82 0.13
C LEU A 56 20.99 -7.60 0.62
N SER A 57 21.82 -7.09 -0.28
CA SER A 57 23.18 -6.67 0.04
C SER A 57 23.22 -5.65 1.18
N ALA A 58 24.26 -5.75 2.02
CA ALA A 58 24.47 -4.83 3.14
C ALA A 58 24.55 -3.37 2.66
N ALA A 59 25.26 -3.12 1.56
CA ALA A 59 25.38 -1.80 0.95
C ALA A 59 24.02 -1.18 0.58
N LEU A 60 23.05 -1.98 0.13
CA LEU A 60 21.71 -1.50 -0.17
C LEU A 60 20.96 -1.17 1.12
N ARG A 61 21.00 -2.04 2.13
CA ARG A 61 20.35 -1.77 3.42
C ARG A 61 20.93 -0.54 4.12
N GLU A 62 22.25 -0.38 4.11
CA GLU A 62 22.98 0.76 4.68
C GLU A 62 22.67 2.07 3.96
N LYS A 63 22.43 2.03 2.65
CA LYS A 63 22.05 3.22 1.88
C LYS A 63 20.63 3.68 2.17
N TYR A 64 19.70 2.75 2.39
CA TYR A 64 18.28 3.04 2.62
C TYR A 64 17.97 3.00 4.12
N THR A 65 18.63 3.86 4.91
CA THR A 65 18.44 3.97 6.37
C THR A 65 17.07 4.48 6.78
N ALA A 66 16.36 5.13 5.85
CA ALA A 66 14.98 5.53 6.05
C ALA A 66 14.04 4.33 6.20
N VAL A 67 14.45 3.09 5.92
CA VAL A 67 13.70 1.88 6.26
C VAL A 67 14.12 1.40 7.66
N GLN A 68 13.14 1.16 8.53
CA GLN A 68 13.41 0.63 9.89
C GLN A 68 13.76 -0.86 9.84
N TRP A 69 14.98 -1.17 9.40
CA TRP A 69 15.45 -2.55 9.22
C TRP A 69 15.43 -3.37 10.50
N ASP A 70 15.77 -2.76 11.65
CA ASP A 70 15.75 -3.44 12.95
C ASP A 70 14.33 -3.79 13.39
N GLU A 71 13.38 -2.90 13.15
CA GLU A 71 11.96 -3.14 13.43
C GLU A 71 11.40 -4.27 12.55
N LEU A 72 11.82 -4.34 11.28
CA LEU A 72 11.49 -5.45 10.39
C LEU A 72 12.17 -6.76 10.84
N ALA A 73 13.42 -6.70 11.28
CA ALA A 73 14.20 -7.85 11.72
C ALA A 73 13.66 -8.48 13.00
N ALA A 74 13.07 -7.69 13.89
CA ALA A 74 12.46 -8.19 15.12
C ALA A 74 11.17 -8.98 14.84
N LYS A 75 11.04 -10.17 15.45
CA LYS A 75 9.78 -10.92 15.46
C LYS A 75 8.78 -10.23 16.41
N PRO A 76 7.53 -9.97 16.00
CA PRO A 76 6.51 -9.47 16.92
C PRO A 76 6.09 -10.58 17.88
N ASP A 77 5.89 -10.22 19.14
CA ASP A 77 5.52 -11.07 20.27
C ASP A 77 4.04 -10.92 20.67
N SER A 78 3.32 -9.99 20.06
CA SER A 78 1.88 -9.80 20.22
C SER A 78 1.19 -9.35 18.93
N PRO A 79 -0.13 -9.63 18.76
CA PRO A 79 -0.90 -9.15 17.60
C PRO A 79 -0.94 -7.61 17.49
N ASP A 80 -0.92 -6.91 18.63
CA ASP A 80 -0.84 -5.45 18.66
C ASP A 80 0.47 -4.92 18.11
N LEU A 81 1.59 -5.53 18.49
CA LEU A 81 2.90 -5.16 17.97
C LEU A 81 3.07 -5.56 16.50
N LEU A 82 2.54 -6.72 16.11
CA LEU A 82 2.45 -7.14 14.71
C LEU A 82 1.76 -6.06 13.87
N TRP A 83 0.57 -5.61 14.28
CA TRP A 83 -0.19 -4.56 13.59
C TRP A 83 0.57 -3.24 13.50
N ARG A 84 1.18 -2.78 14.61
CA ARG A 84 1.96 -1.54 14.64
C ARG A 84 3.15 -1.59 13.68
N ARG A 85 3.91 -2.69 13.69
CA ARG A 85 5.05 -2.88 12.79
C ARG A 85 4.61 -2.92 11.34
N ALA A 86 3.56 -3.67 11.02
CA ALA A 86 2.98 -3.71 9.68
C ALA A 86 2.59 -2.32 9.16
N LYS A 87 1.88 -1.53 9.98
CA LYS A 87 1.47 -0.16 9.62
C LYS A 87 2.62 0.79 9.35
N ARG A 88 3.76 0.56 10.00
CA ARG A 88 4.93 1.43 9.86
C ARG A 88 5.84 0.96 8.72
N VAL A 89 6.30 -0.27 8.80
CA VAL A 89 7.34 -0.82 7.92
C VAL A 89 6.81 -1.06 6.50
N GLY A 90 5.59 -1.55 6.35
CA GLY A 90 4.98 -1.84 5.03
C GLY A 90 5.03 -0.63 4.07
N PRO A 91 4.35 0.49 4.39
CA PRO A 91 4.37 1.67 3.52
C PRO A 91 5.75 2.32 3.41
N GLN A 92 6.57 2.25 4.46
CA GLN A 92 7.93 2.79 4.44
C GLN A 92 8.81 2.06 3.42
N VAL A 93 8.80 0.72 3.43
CA VAL A 93 9.51 -0.10 2.45
C VAL A 93 9.06 0.22 1.03
N LEU A 94 7.75 0.32 0.79
CA LEU A 94 7.22 0.69 -0.54
C LEU A 94 7.72 2.06 -0.98
N ARG A 95 7.67 3.06 -0.10
CA ARG A 95 8.08 4.43 -0.44
C ARG A 95 9.56 4.54 -0.77
N GLU A 96 10.42 3.92 0.05
CA GLU A 96 11.86 4.08 -0.09
C GLU A 96 12.45 3.20 -1.19
N LEU A 97 11.93 1.98 -1.36
CA LEU A 97 12.57 0.97 -2.22
C LEU A 97 11.91 0.82 -3.60
N ARG A 98 10.62 1.17 -3.77
CA ARG A 98 9.97 1.13 -5.10
C ARG A 98 10.73 1.94 -6.17
N PRO A 99 11.29 3.14 -5.88
CA PRO A 99 12.05 3.91 -6.87
C PRO A 99 13.27 3.19 -7.44
N LEU A 100 13.80 2.17 -6.76
CA LEU A 100 14.90 1.34 -7.27
C LEU A 100 14.51 0.49 -8.48
N LEU A 101 13.22 0.26 -8.71
CA LEU A 101 12.68 -0.44 -9.87
C LEU A 101 12.33 0.54 -11.02
N ALA A 102 12.71 1.81 -10.94
CA ALA A 102 12.39 2.77 -12.01
C ALA A 102 12.95 2.29 -13.36
N GLY A 103 12.07 2.20 -14.37
CA GLY A 103 12.40 1.70 -15.71
C GLY A 103 12.17 0.20 -15.90
N GLU A 104 11.82 -0.53 -14.84
CA GLU A 104 11.47 -1.95 -14.91
C GLU A 104 9.95 -2.13 -15.10
N PRO A 105 9.50 -3.13 -15.88
CA PRO A 105 8.07 -3.37 -16.09
C PRO A 105 7.34 -3.73 -14.79
N GLU A 106 8.02 -4.38 -13.83
CA GLU A 106 7.43 -4.75 -12.54
C GLU A 106 7.03 -3.53 -11.71
N ALA A 107 7.69 -2.38 -11.88
CA ALA A 107 7.37 -1.16 -11.15
C ALA A 107 5.94 -0.65 -11.40
N ALA A 108 5.36 -0.99 -12.56
CA ALA A 108 3.99 -0.64 -12.90
C ALA A 108 2.94 -1.32 -11.99
N PHE A 109 3.29 -2.45 -11.38
CA PHE A 109 2.40 -3.20 -10.48
C PHE A 109 2.57 -2.80 -9.00
N MET A 110 3.57 -1.97 -8.69
CA MET A 110 3.91 -1.58 -7.32
C MET A 110 3.05 -0.40 -6.86
N LEU A 111 2.39 -0.56 -5.71
CA LEU A 111 1.60 0.49 -5.07
C LEU A 111 2.48 1.66 -4.65
N ASP A 112 1.94 2.87 -4.81
CA ASP A 112 2.51 4.08 -4.22
C ASP A 112 1.69 4.47 -2.98
N PRO A 113 2.26 4.34 -1.76
CA PRO A 113 1.55 4.72 -0.54
C PRO A 113 1.30 6.23 -0.42
N ASN A 114 2.03 7.06 -1.19
CA ASN A 114 1.89 8.51 -1.22
C ASN A 114 1.03 9.01 -2.38
N ALA A 115 0.63 8.15 -3.33
CA ALA A 115 -0.30 8.56 -4.36
C ALA A 115 -1.61 8.94 -3.67
N GLU A 116 -1.91 10.25 -3.64
CA GLU A 116 -3.19 10.73 -3.20
C GLU A 116 -4.25 9.93 -3.96
N THR A 117 -5.16 9.28 -3.23
CA THR A 117 -6.34 8.70 -3.85
C THR A 117 -6.98 9.85 -4.62
N VAL A 118 -6.88 9.83 -5.95
CA VAL A 118 -7.54 10.80 -6.82
C VAL A 118 -8.98 10.77 -6.37
N LYS A 119 -9.39 11.78 -5.60
CA LYS A 119 -10.77 11.92 -5.18
C LYS A 119 -11.51 11.99 -6.49
N LYS A 120 -12.23 10.92 -6.86
CA LYS A 120 -13.20 11.00 -7.96
C LYS A 120 -14.05 12.19 -7.60
N THR A 121 -13.86 13.30 -8.30
CA THR A 121 -14.69 14.48 -8.19
C THR A 121 -16.09 13.94 -8.40
N LYS A 122 -16.89 13.90 -7.33
CA LYS A 122 -18.30 13.57 -7.43
C LYS A 122 -18.86 14.64 -8.35
N GLU A 123 -19.02 14.29 -9.62
CA GLU A 123 -19.73 15.13 -10.57
C GLU A 123 -21.12 15.31 -9.95
N ALA A 124 -21.40 16.51 -9.45
CA ALA A 124 -22.67 16.82 -8.82
C ALA A 124 -23.78 16.50 -9.84
N PRO A 125 -24.91 15.91 -9.40
CA PRO A 125 -26.00 15.62 -10.32
C PRO A 125 -26.44 16.94 -10.94
N ARG A 126 -26.21 17.10 -12.25
CA ARG A 126 -26.70 18.24 -13.01
C ARG A 126 -28.21 18.28 -12.81
N ARG A 127 -28.68 19.26 -12.04
CA ARG A 127 -30.12 19.56 -11.87
C ARG A 127 -30.76 19.56 -13.26
N ALA A 128 -31.72 18.66 -13.46
CA ALA A 128 -32.58 18.69 -14.63
C ALA A 128 -33.20 20.08 -14.74
N ARG A 129 -33.01 20.74 -15.89
CA ARG A 129 -33.71 21.98 -16.22
C ARG A 129 -35.22 21.71 -16.18
N PRO A 130 -36.06 22.59 -15.62
CA PRO A 130 -37.50 22.42 -15.70
C PRO A 130 -37.95 22.52 -17.16
N SER A 131 -38.74 21.53 -17.61
CA SER A 131 -39.32 21.46 -18.94
C SER A 131 -40.34 22.60 -19.15
N PRO A 132 -40.34 23.31 -20.29
CA PRO A 132 -41.25 24.43 -20.54
C PRO A 132 -42.61 23.90 -21.03
N ALA A 133 -43.40 23.29 -20.15
CA ALA A 133 -44.73 22.78 -20.51
C ALA A 133 -45.89 23.31 -19.65
N SER A 134 -45.66 24.29 -18.76
CA SER A 134 -46.70 24.85 -17.87
C SER A 134 -47.06 26.31 -18.16
N ARG A 135 -47.06 26.73 -19.43
CA ARG A 135 -47.50 28.07 -19.82
C ARG A 135 -48.42 28.05 -21.04
N ARG A 136 -49.56 27.36 -20.92
CA ARG A 136 -50.66 27.48 -21.88
C ARG A 136 -51.98 26.93 -21.32
N ARG A 137 -52.53 27.56 -20.28
CA ARG A 137 -53.99 27.50 -19.97
C ARG A 137 -54.35 28.50 -18.87
N SER A 138 -54.33 29.79 -19.20
CA SER A 138 -55.03 30.83 -18.45
C SER A 138 -54.90 32.18 -19.16
N ALA A 139 -55.60 32.36 -20.28
CA ALA A 139 -56.03 33.67 -20.74
C ALA A 139 -57.10 33.57 -21.84
N ARG A 140 -58.32 34.02 -21.49
CA ARG A 140 -59.42 34.47 -22.37
C ARG A 140 -60.12 33.35 -23.16
N ARG A 141 -61.45 33.23 -23.17
CA ARG A 141 -62.53 34.21 -23.02
C ARG A 141 -63.79 33.48 -22.56
#